data_AF-A0A8D8JFV5-F1
#
_entry.id   AF-A0A8D8JFV5-F1
#
_cell.length_a   1.000
_cell.length_b   1.000
_cell.length_c   1.000
_cell.angle_alpha   90.00
_cell.angle_beta   90.00
_cell.angle_gamma   90.00
#
_symmetry.space_group_name_H-M   'P 1'
#
loop_
_entity.id
_entity.type
_entity.pdbx_description
1 polymer ?
#
loop_
_entity_poly.entity_id
_entity_poly.type
_entity_poly.pdbx_seq_one_letter_code
_entity_poly.pdbx_strand_id
1 'polypeptide(L)'
;VFSPSEGKNILCLMSVASYSHHIWNRVLMEALAAKGYNLTIVSADVEKVQKVNMTYIHLEETYHAVHDGDSAIDLYEMAQEGLVKSMRTFYDYGIASCGGSLRSKGLEQILSYPNDFKFDLVLFDFTLGPCILGLFHKFGQPPLVGVTAFNIPPYTDDLIGGHKYPAYIPYYTLNYDSHMTFLERLENAFIYAADYFYRTYVFLPATDKQIRQIPAFKNMPYVGSLQEKTMLVMVNSHHSVDLPEPTPQNMVQVGGLQIMNPKPLPEDIKKFIDSGRKGAILFSLGTNVRSSDLGDERIAMFLEAIRQFPDYNFLWKFETDLKNHRVPKNLIVKKFLPQNDILAQPKIKLFISHSGLLSTHEATWHGVPMVGIPFFADQYRNLEKSLQAGVAERLVIWTVSTDKIVATIRKVLEDDGYRVRMKARSALFRDQPERPLERALWWIDWCLRHPKAETIRSPTVRLGPWKSELYDVKLLLVLVTLLVVIGIKRAIRGCGSRGAGVAASAA
;
A
#
# COMPACT_ATOMS: atom_id res chain seq x y z
N VAL A 1 -34.86 -10.46 -6.95
CA VAL A 1 -35.51 -9.28 -7.57
C VAL A 1 -34.41 -8.36 -8.05
N PHE A 2 -34.42 -8.06 -9.35
CA PHE A 2 -33.33 -7.50 -10.17
C PHE A 2 -32.81 -6.11 -9.79
N SER A 3 -31.56 -5.81 -10.19
CA SER A 3 -31.28 -4.72 -11.14
C SER A 3 -30.09 -5.14 -12.01
N PRO A 4 -30.17 -5.03 -13.34
CA PRO A 4 -29.16 -5.53 -14.26
C PRO A 4 -27.88 -4.71 -14.07
N SER A 5 -26.74 -5.38 -13.93
CA SER A 5 -25.43 -4.74 -14.00
C SER A 5 -25.19 -4.08 -15.37
N GLU A 6 -26.01 -4.40 -16.38
CA GLU A 6 -25.97 -3.79 -17.70
C GLU A 6 -26.32 -2.29 -17.69
N GLY A 7 -25.38 -1.49 -18.18
CA GLY A 7 -25.61 -0.10 -18.57
C GLY A 7 -25.37 0.95 -17.47
N LYS A 8 -25.00 0.56 -16.24
CA LYS A 8 -24.53 1.51 -15.23
C LYS A 8 -23.12 2.00 -15.53
N ASN A 9 -22.87 3.29 -15.33
CA ASN A 9 -21.60 3.94 -15.63
C ASN A 9 -20.77 4.08 -14.35
N ILE A 10 -19.56 3.51 -14.33
CA ILE A 10 -18.61 3.64 -13.21
C ILE A 10 -17.43 4.51 -13.66
N LEU A 11 -17.13 5.54 -12.88
CA LEU A 11 -15.93 6.36 -13.07
C LEU A 11 -14.80 5.81 -12.20
N CYS A 12 -13.71 5.40 -12.82
CA CYS A 12 -12.50 4.93 -12.13
C CYS A 12 -11.43 6.02 -12.18
N LEU A 13 -11.05 6.51 -11.00
CA LEU A 13 -10.04 7.55 -10.80
C LEU A 13 -8.74 6.91 -10.31
N MET A 14 -7.84 6.60 -11.23
CA MET A 14 -6.63 5.78 -11.01
C MET A 14 -5.35 6.58 -11.33
N SER A 15 -5.14 7.71 -10.65
CA SER A 15 -4.03 8.65 -10.91
C SER A 15 -2.70 8.29 -10.23
N VAL A 16 -2.61 7.15 -9.54
CA VAL A 16 -1.37 6.75 -8.88
C VAL A 16 -0.34 6.34 -9.94
N ALA A 17 0.79 7.04 -9.98
CA ALA A 17 1.90 6.81 -10.91
C ALA A 17 2.71 5.53 -10.58
N SER A 18 2.03 4.39 -10.43
CA SER A 18 2.67 3.14 -10.03
C SER A 18 2.03 1.97 -10.76
N TYR A 19 2.80 1.30 -11.61
CA TYR A 19 2.26 0.22 -12.45
C TYR A 19 1.72 -0.95 -11.62
N SER A 20 2.22 -1.15 -10.39
CA SER A 20 1.68 -2.15 -9.46
C SER A 20 0.24 -1.83 -9.00
N HIS A 21 -0.09 -0.55 -8.81
CA HIS A 21 -1.45 -0.12 -8.52
C HIS A 21 -2.36 -0.40 -9.71
N HIS A 22 -1.89 -0.09 -10.92
CA HIS A 22 -2.63 -0.43 -12.14
C HIS A 22 -2.86 -1.94 -12.29
N ILE A 23 -1.87 -2.80 -12.01
CA ILE A 23 -2.03 -4.27 -12.03
C ILE A 23 -3.18 -4.71 -11.11
N TRP A 24 -3.21 -4.21 -9.88
CA TRP A 24 -4.21 -4.58 -8.89
C TRP A 24 -5.61 -4.03 -9.26
N ASN A 25 -5.69 -2.73 -9.58
CA ASN A 25 -6.95 -2.07 -9.96
C ASN A 25 -7.53 -2.65 -11.25
N ARG A 26 -6.68 -3.02 -12.23
CA ARG A 26 -7.11 -3.63 -13.49
C ARG A 26 -7.91 -4.91 -13.26
N VAL A 27 -7.51 -5.75 -12.31
CA VAL A 27 -8.24 -7.00 -12.01
C VAL A 27 -9.68 -6.70 -11.59
N LEU A 28 -9.88 -5.70 -10.73
CA LEU A 28 -11.21 -5.25 -10.31
C LEU A 28 -12.00 -4.63 -11.48
N MET A 29 -11.37 -3.73 -12.24
CA MET A 29 -12.02 -3.04 -13.35
C MET A 29 -12.44 -4.00 -14.48
N GLU A 30 -11.59 -4.96 -14.84
CA GLU A 30 -11.91 -5.98 -15.83
C GLU A 30 -13.06 -6.88 -15.39
N ALA A 31 -13.12 -7.23 -14.10
CA ALA A 31 -14.21 -8.04 -13.55
C ALA A 31 -15.54 -7.27 -13.52
N LEU A 32 -15.51 -5.97 -13.24
CA LEU A 32 -16.70 -5.10 -13.34
C LEU A 32 -17.17 -4.98 -14.79
N ALA A 33 -16.26 -4.77 -15.74
CA ALA A 33 -16.60 -4.70 -17.17
C ALA A 33 -17.21 -6.03 -17.66
N ALA A 34 -16.65 -7.17 -17.22
CA ALA A 34 -17.18 -8.50 -17.51
C ALA A 34 -18.59 -8.74 -16.91
N LYS A 35 -18.95 -8.03 -15.85
CA LYS A 35 -20.31 -8.03 -15.28
C LYS A 35 -21.29 -7.12 -16.03
N GLY A 36 -20.86 -6.36 -17.04
CA GLY A 36 -21.73 -5.51 -17.86
C GLY A 36 -21.75 -4.02 -17.48
N TYR A 37 -20.93 -3.61 -16.51
CA TYR A 37 -20.74 -2.19 -16.18
C TYR A 37 -19.98 -1.47 -17.29
N ASN A 38 -20.34 -0.22 -17.59
CA ASN A 38 -19.57 0.65 -18.48
C ASN A 38 -18.58 1.49 -17.67
N LEU A 39 -17.28 1.31 -17.92
CA LEU A 39 -16.22 1.96 -17.16
C LEU A 39 -15.59 3.10 -17.95
N THR A 40 -15.55 4.28 -17.34
CA THR A 40 -14.67 5.39 -17.76
C THR A 40 -13.49 5.43 -16.81
N ILE A 41 -12.28 5.19 -17.30
CA ILE A 41 -11.08 4.99 -16.50
C ILE A 41 -10.13 6.16 -16.76
N VAL A 42 -10.08 7.10 -15.82
CA VAL A 42 -9.13 8.22 -15.85
C VAL A 42 -7.88 7.76 -15.10
N SER A 43 -6.77 7.49 -15.80
CA SER A 43 -5.63 6.80 -15.21
C SER A 43 -4.27 7.25 -15.74
N ALA A 44 -3.26 7.17 -14.88
CA ALA A 44 -1.85 7.32 -15.24
C ALA A 44 -1.35 6.17 -16.14
N ASP A 45 -2.02 5.03 -16.14
CA ASP A 45 -1.68 3.85 -16.95
C ASP A 45 -2.81 3.50 -17.92
N VAL A 46 -2.44 3.00 -19.10
CA VAL A 46 -3.40 2.54 -20.12
C VAL A 46 -3.07 1.17 -20.66
N GLU A 47 -4.12 0.41 -20.99
CA GLU A 47 -3.99 -0.89 -21.63
C GLU A 47 -3.86 -0.76 -23.16
N LYS A 48 -2.91 -1.51 -23.73
CA LYS A 48 -2.72 -1.56 -25.19
C LYS A 48 -3.91 -2.19 -25.91
N VAL A 49 -4.59 -3.13 -25.25
CA VAL A 49 -5.77 -3.82 -25.77
C VAL A 49 -6.97 -3.37 -24.96
N GLN A 50 -7.84 -2.59 -25.60
CA GLN A 50 -9.09 -2.13 -24.99
C GLN A 50 -10.08 -3.29 -24.94
N LYS A 51 -10.65 -3.55 -23.76
CA LYS A 51 -11.72 -4.52 -23.58
C LYS A 51 -13.07 -3.83 -23.76
N VAL A 52 -14.09 -4.62 -24.10
CA VAL A 52 -15.48 -4.15 -24.19
C VAL A 52 -15.88 -3.52 -22.85
N ASN A 53 -16.64 -2.42 -22.90
CA ASN A 53 -17.11 -1.65 -21.75
C ASN A 53 -16.01 -0.98 -20.90
N MET A 54 -14.80 -0.81 -21.43
CA MET A 54 -13.73 -0.06 -20.77
C MET A 54 -13.23 1.05 -21.68
N THR A 55 -13.37 2.30 -21.23
CA THR A 55 -12.85 3.49 -21.93
C THR A 55 -11.76 4.12 -21.10
N TYR A 56 -10.51 4.02 -21.56
CA TYR A 56 -9.38 4.69 -20.91
C TYR A 56 -9.23 6.15 -21.34
N ILE A 57 -8.96 7.00 -20.36
CA ILE A 57 -8.57 8.40 -20.50
C ILE A 57 -7.22 8.56 -19.82
N HIS A 58 -6.16 8.70 -20.62
CA HIS A 58 -4.79 8.69 -20.14
C HIS A 58 -4.41 10.02 -19.50
N LEU A 59 -3.84 9.99 -18.30
CA LEU A 59 -3.19 11.13 -17.67
C LEU A 59 -1.70 11.11 -18.03
N GLU A 60 -1.40 11.48 -19.27
CA GLU A 60 -0.10 11.22 -19.90
C GLU A 60 1.09 11.93 -19.23
N GLU A 61 0.85 13.03 -18.52
CA GLU A 61 1.90 13.81 -17.86
C GLU A 61 2.20 13.35 -16.43
N THR A 62 1.40 12.42 -15.88
CA THR A 62 1.51 11.97 -14.49
C THR A 62 2.86 11.31 -14.20
N TYR A 63 3.33 10.44 -15.10
CA TYR A 63 4.63 9.77 -14.94
C TYR A 63 5.82 10.71 -15.20
N HIS A 64 5.70 11.61 -16.18
CA HIS A 64 6.74 12.60 -16.47
C HIS A 64 7.00 13.51 -15.26
N ALA A 65 5.93 13.92 -14.56
CA ALA A 65 6.06 14.80 -13.40
C ALA A 65 6.82 14.21 -12.20
N VAL A 66 6.91 12.88 -12.09
CA VAL A 66 7.58 12.19 -10.96
C VAL A 66 8.92 11.57 -11.33
N HIS A 67 9.24 11.46 -12.63
CA HIS A 67 10.49 10.87 -13.11
C HIS A 67 11.42 11.88 -13.80
N ASP A 68 10.91 13.02 -14.25
CA ASP A 68 11.67 14.03 -15.00
C ASP A 68 11.77 15.37 -14.25
N GLY A 69 12.89 16.08 -14.44
CA GLY A 69 13.10 17.45 -13.94
C GLY A 69 13.34 17.57 -12.43
N ASP A 70 13.16 18.78 -11.89
CA ASP A 70 13.47 19.11 -10.49
C ASP A 70 12.58 18.39 -9.45
N SER A 71 11.51 17.74 -9.90
CA SER A 71 10.57 16.97 -9.06
C SER A 71 10.78 15.45 -9.19
N ALA A 72 11.79 15.01 -9.94
CA ALA A 72 12.12 13.60 -10.08
C ALA A 72 12.51 13.00 -8.71
N ILE A 73 11.93 11.85 -8.39
CA ILE A 73 12.21 11.14 -7.14
C ILE A 73 12.90 9.82 -7.47
N ASP A 74 14.12 9.67 -6.98
CA ASP A 74 14.86 8.41 -7.07
C ASP A 74 14.40 7.45 -5.96
N LEU A 75 13.61 6.46 -6.36
CA LEU A 75 13.08 5.42 -5.46
C LEU A 75 14.18 4.55 -4.83
N TYR A 76 15.36 4.47 -5.45
CA TYR A 76 16.52 3.76 -4.92
C TYR A 76 17.22 4.59 -3.84
N GLU A 77 17.32 5.91 -4.00
CA GLU A 77 17.84 6.81 -2.95
C GLU A 77 16.89 6.92 -1.75
N MET A 78 15.57 6.80 -1.97
CA MET A 78 14.57 6.74 -0.88
C MET A 78 14.88 5.68 0.17
N ALA A 79 15.56 4.59 -0.22
CA ALA A 79 15.97 3.50 0.66
C ALA A 79 17.00 3.89 1.72
N GLN A 80 17.69 5.01 1.53
CA GLN A 80 18.71 5.52 2.45
C GLN A 80 18.18 6.72 3.27
N GLU A 81 16.93 7.13 3.05
CA GLU A 81 16.35 8.27 3.75
C GLU A 81 15.96 7.93 5.19
N GLY A 82 16.13 8.90 6.09
CA GLY A 82 15.55 8.82 7.42
C GLY A 82 14.02 8.86 7.38
N LEU A 83 13.38 8.38 8.43
CA LEU A 83 11.93 8.17 8.51
C LEU A 83 11.09 9.39 8.08
N VAL A 84 11.41 10.57 8.62
CA VAL A 84 10.67 11.81 8.33
C VAL A 84 10.86 12.26 6.89
N LYS A 85 12.08 12.10 6.34
CA LYS A 85 12.37 12.43 4.94
C LYS A 85 11.61 11.49 4.02
N SER A 86 11.63 10.19 4.28
CA SER A 86 10.88 9.19 3.50
C SER A 86 9.37 9.46 3.49
N MET A 87 8.79 9.81 4.64
CA MET A 87 7.39 10.22 4.75
C MET A 87 7.10 11.47 3.91
N ARG A 88 7.94 12.50 4.00
CA ARG A 88 7.80 13.72 3.17
C ARG A 88 7.90 13.39 1.69
N THR A 89 8.91 12.64 1.27
CA THR A 89 9.13 12.23 -0.13
C THR A 89 7.92 11.49 -0.69
N PHE A 90 7.26 10.65 0.11
CA PHE A 90 6.01 9.98 -0.30
C PHE A 90 4.88 10.97 -0.64
N TYR A 91 4.70 12.03 0.16
CA TYR A 91 3.71 13.06 -0.12
C TYR A 91 4.12 14.02 -1.23
N ASP A 92 5.40 14.37 -1.33
CA ASP A 92 5.96 15.18 -2.42
C ASP A 92 5.76 14.45 -3.76
N TYR A 93 5.94 13.13 -3.79
CA TYR A 93 5.60 12.27 -4.93
C TYR A 93 4.12 12.39 -5.32
N GLY A 94 3.22 12.39 -4.32
CA GLY A 94 1.79 12.61 -4.55
C GLY A 94 1.46 13.99 -5.12
N ILE A 95 2.12 15.05 -4.63
CA ILE A 95 1.95 16.43 -5.13
C ILE A 95 2.47 16.56 -6.56
N ALA A 96 3.64 15.98 -6.86
CA ALA A 96 4.22 16.00 -8.19
C ALA A 96 3.35 15.23 -9.20
N SER A 97 2.93 14.01 -8.84
CA SER A 97 1.97 13.20 -9.60
C SER A 97 0.66 13.95 -9.85
N CYS A 98 0.17 14.68 -8.85
CA CYS A 98 -1.02 15.51 -9.00
C CYS A 98 -0.82 16.64 -10.02
N GLY A 99 0.30 17.35 -9.94
CA GLY A 99 0.66 18.38 -10.90
C GLY A 99 0.69 17.86 -12.35
N GLY A 100 1.24 16.67 -12.59
CA GLY A 100 1.21 16.02 -13.91
C GLY A 100 -0.23 15.65 -14.33
N SER A 101 -0.98 15.02 -13.44
CA SER A 101 -2.38 14.63 -13.70
C SER A 101 -3.25 15.83 -14.10
N LEU A 102 -3.05 16.98 -13.47
CA LEU A 102 -3.80 18.20 -13.73
C LEU A 102 -3.41 18.92 -15.03
N ARG A 103 -2.22 18.67 -15.57
CA ARG A 103 -1.75 19.21 -16.88
C ARG A 103 -2.06 18.31 -18.06
N SER A 104 -2.51 17.09 -17.81
CA SER A 104 -2.76 16.08 -18.84
C SER A 104 -3.97 16.44 -19.68
N LYS A 105 -3.90 16.22 -21.00
CA LYS A 105 -5.03 16.34 -21.93
C LYS A 105 -6.14 15.36 -21.60
N GLY A 106 -5.82 14.21 -20.99
CA GLY A 106 -6.85 13.32 -20.46
C GLY A 106 -7.79 13.99 -19.46
N LEU A 107 -7.29 14.90 -18.62
CA LEU A 107 -8.17 15.66 -17.72
C LEU A 107 -9.13 16.56 -18.52
N GLU A 108 -8.65 17.24 -19.56
CA GLU A 108 -9.50 18.04 -20.45
C GLU A 108 -10.56 17.18 -21.14
N GLN A 109 -10.18 15.97 -21.58
CA GLN A 109 -11.09 15.03 -22.22
C GLN A 109 -12.26 14.64 -21.30
N ILE A 110 -12.01 14.25 -20.04
CA ILE A 110 -13.12 13.93 -19.12
C ILE A 110 -13.90 15.19 -18.69
N LEU A 111 -13.25 16.35 -18.62
CA LEU A 111 -13.93 17.61 -18.33
C LEU A 111 -14.90 18.04 -19.44
N SER A 112 -14.64 17.61 -20.69
CA SER A 112 -15.51 17.86 -21.84
C SER A 112 -16.81 17.06 -21.83
N TYR A 113 -16.95 16.06 -20.95
CA TYR A 113 -18.20 15.31 -20.82
C TYR A 113 -19.36 16.24 -20.45
N PRO A 114 -20.57 16.01 -21.00
CA PRO A 114 -21.74 16.83 -20.71
C PRO A 114 -22.01 16.95 -19.21
N ASN A 115 -22.47 18.12 -18.75
CA ASN A 115 -22.75 18.36 -17.34
C ASN A 115 -23.93 17.52 -16.79
N ASP A 116 -24.80 17.07 -17.69
CA ASP A 116 -25.92 16.17 -17.40
C ASP A 116 -25.53 14.69 -17.46
N PHE A 117 -24.34 14.33 -17.96
CA PHE A 117 -23.82 12.97 -17.89
C PHE A 117 -23.67 12.52 -16.43
N LYS A 118 -24.15 11.32 -16.11
CA LYS A 118 -24.15 10.77 -14.74
C LYS A 118 -23.35 9.48 -14.67
N PHE A 119 -22.52 9.41 -13.63
CA PHE A 119 -21.94 8.16 -13.16
C PHE A 119 -22.74 7.66 -11.96
N ASP A 120 -22.92 6.34 -11.89
CA ASP A 120 -23.64 5.66 -10.81
C ASP A 120 -22.75 5.42 -9.59
N LEU A 121 -21.43 5.37 -9.78
CA LEU A 121 -20.43 5.15 -8.73
C LEU A 121 -19.06 5.68 -9.16
N VAL A 122 -18.25 6.13 -8.19
CA VAL A 122 -16.84 6.49 -8.38
C VAL A 122 -15.96 5.51 -7.60
N LEU A 123 -15.03 4.86 -8.29
CA LEU A 123 -13.89 4.18 -7.69
C LEU A 123 -12.70 5.14 -7.70
N PHE A 124 -11.97 5.28 -6.60
CA PHE A 124 -10.76 6.09 -6.59
C PHE A 124 -9.61 5.40 -5.85
N ASP A 125 -8.44 5.35 -6.48
CA ASP A 125 -7.22 4.91 -5.80
C ASP A 125 -6.76 6.02 -4.85
N PHE A 126 -6.87 5.77 -3.55
CA PHE A 126 -6.65 6.80 -2.53
C PHE A 126 -5.21 6.88 -2.03
N THR A 127 -4.30 6.04 -2.55
CA THR A 127 -2.94 5.89 -2.00
C THR A 127 -2.09 7.16 -2.05
N LEU A 128 -2.24 7.98 -3.08
CA LEU A 128 -1.50 9.25 -3.20
C LEU A 128 -2.42 10.47 -3.03
N GLY A 129 -3.53 10.29 -2.31
CA GLY A 129 -4.44 11.37 -1.96
C GLY A 129 -5.43 11.75 -3.06
N PRO A 130 -6.20 12.83 -2.83
CA PRO A 130 -7.47 13.05 -3.52
C PRO A 130 -7.35 13.89 -4.80
N CYS A 131 -6.21 13.86 -5.51
CA CYS A 131 -5.88 14.81 -6.57
C CYS A 131 -7.01 15.02 -7.59
N ILE A 132 -7.59 13.94 -8.12
CA ILE A 132 -8.62 14.01 -9.16
C ILE A 132 -10.06 13.92 -8.63
N LEU A 133 -10.28 14.08 -7.31
CA LEU A 133 -11.64 14.13 -6.72
C LEU A 133 -12.42 15.39 -7.12
N GLY A 134 -11.81 16.36 -7.80
CA GLY A 134 -12.56 17.41 -8.50
C GLY A 134 -13.59 16.83 -9.49
N LEU A 135 -13.28 15.70 -10.13
CA LEU A 135 -14.21 15.00 -11.04
C LEU A 135 -15.40 14.40 -10.28
N PHE A 136 -15.17 13.84 -9.09
CA PHE A 136 -16.24 13.39 -8.21
C PHE A 136 -17.22 14.52 -7.87
N HIS A 137 -16.72 15.75 -7.64
CA HIS A 137 -17.58 16.93 -7.48
C HIS A 137 -18.29 17.32 -8.79
N LYS A 138 -17.58 17.39 -9.93
CA LYS A 138 -18.16 17.72 -11.25
C LYS A 138 -19.35 16.83 -11.60
N PHE A 139 -19.26 15.53 -11.33
CA PHE A 139 -20.29 14.55 -11.69
C PHE A 139 -21.36 14.33 -10.61
N GLY A 140 -21.53 15.28 -9.68
CA GLY A 140 -22.66 15.29 -8.76
C GLY A 140 -22.52 14.38 -7.53
N GLN A 141 -21.32 13.89 -7.25
CA GLN A 141 -20.98 13.13 -6.04
C GLN A 141 -21.80 11.83 -5.84
N PRO A 142 -21.77 10.88 -6.80
CA PRO A 142 -22.37 9.55 -6.62
C PRO A 142 -21.66 8.77 -5.50
N PRO A 143 -22.08 7.56 -5.11
CA PRO A 143 -21.33 6.75 -4.13
C PRO A 143 -19.83 6.68 -4.44
N LEU A 144 -19.01 7.06 -3.45
CA LEU A 144 -17.56 7.05 -3.56
C LEU A 144 -16.99 5.84 -2.82
N VAL A 145 -16.24 5.01 -3.53
CA VAL A 145 -15.55 3.84 -2.99
C VAL A 145 -14.05 4.05 -3.17
N GLY A 146 -13.32 4.08 -2.05
CA GLY A 146 -11.86 4.11 -2.09
C GLY A 146 -11.30 2.72 -2.33
N VAL A 147 -10.25 2.61 -3.13
CA VAL A 147 -9.50 1.37 -3.31
C VAL A 147 -8.02 1.61 -3.10
N THR A 148 -7.30 0.61 -2.61
CA THR A 148 -5.85 0.69 -2.52
C THR A 148 -5.20 -0.68 -2.68
N ALA A 149 -4.17 -0.72 -3.52
CA ALA A 149 -3.28 -1.86 -3.61
C ALA A 149 -2.32 -1.96 -2.42
N PHE A 150 -2.32 -0.98 -1.49
CA PHE A 150 -1.33 -0.77 -0.43
C PHE A 150 -1.89 -1.06 0.97
N ASN A 151 -1.69 -2.28 1.50
CA ASN A 151 -2.00 -2.72 2.88
C ASN A 151 -3.22 -2.00 3.47
N ILE A 152 -3.10 -1.47 4.69
CA ILE A 152 -4.01 -0.48 5.28
C ILE A 152 -3.16 0.77 5.56
N PRO A 153 -3.27 1.83 4.75
CA PRO A 153 -2.51 3.07 4.98
C PRO A 153 -2.89 3.74 6.31
N PRO A 154 -1.96 4.47 6.97
CA PRO A 154 -2.24 5.20 8.22
C PRO A 154 -3.44 6.15 8.07
N TYR A 155 -3.46 6.96 7.02
CA TYR A 155 -4.48 7.97 6.72
C TYR A 155 -5.84 7.40 6.25
N THR A 156 -6.09 6.10 6.38
CA THR A 156 -7.38 5.52 5.98
C THR A 156 -8.52 6.01 6.87
N ASP A 157 -8.23 6.32 8.13
CA ASP A 157 -9.17 6.89 9.09
C ASP A 157 -9.62 8.31 8.70
N ASP A 158 -8.81 9.08 7.97
CA ASP A 158 -9.22 10.37 7.40
C ASP A 158 -10.36 10.23 6.36
N LEU A 159 -10.50 9.06 5.73
CA LEU A 159 -11.52 8.81 4.70
C LEU A 159 -12.80 8.25 5.29
N ILE A 160 -12.66 7.25 6.16
CA ILE A 160 -13.77 6.39 6.60
C ILE A 160 -13.90 6.28 8.11
N GLY A 161 -12.95 6.85 8.85
CA GLY A 161 -12.87 6.79 10.31
C GLY A 161 -12.28 5.47 10.77
N GLY A 162 -12.54 5.16 12.03
CA GLY A 162 -11.84 4.12 12.77
C GLY A 162 -10.81 4.70 13.73
N HIS A 163 -9.88 3.85 14.15
CA HIS A 163 -8.81 4.16 15.08
C HIS A 163 -7.51 3.54 14.56
N LYS A 164 -6.40 4.24 14.74
CA LYS A 164 -5.05 3.71 14.56
C LYS A 164 -4.37 3.63 15.91
N TYR A 165 -3.74 2.50 16.21
CA TYR A 165 -3.07 2.27 17.49
C TYR A 165 -1.55 2.08 17.31
N PRO A 166 -0.77 3.18 17.38
CA PRO A 166 0.70 3.14 17.30
C PRO A 166 1.36 2.31 18.42
N ALA A 167 0.61 1.87 19.42
CA ALA A 167 1.13 1.04 20.50
C ALA A 167 1.60 -0.35 20.03
N TYR A 168 1.00 -0.89 18.95
CA TYR A 168 1.31 -2.23 18.42
C TYR A 168 1.24 -2.33 16.89
N ILE A 169 0.87 -1.24 16.19
CA ILE A 169 0.91 -1.15 14.73
C ILE A 169 2.05 -0.22 14.31
N PRO A 170 3.19 -0.78 13.86
CA PRO A 170 4.26 0.00 13.25
C PRO A 170 3.78 0.79 12.04
N TYR A 171 4.29 2.02 11.92
CA TYR A 171 4.19 2.81 10.70
C TYR A 171 4.80 2.04 9.53
N TYR A 172 4.25 2.20 8.32
CA TYR A 172 4.47 1.25 7.24
C TYR A 172 5.92 1.18 6.71
N THR A 173 6.74 2.19 6.99
CA THR A 173 8.17 2.22 6.63
C THR A 173 9.10 1.67 7.72
N LEU A 174 8.58 1.40 8.93
CA LEU A 174 9.39 0.88 10.04
C LEU A 174 9.60 -0.63 9.92
N ASN A 175 10.78 -1.09 10.35
CA ASN A 175 11.14 -2.51 10.48
C ASN A 175 10.79 -3.05 11.88
N TYR A 176 9.62 -2.71 12.40
CA TYR A 176 9.15 -3.17 13.72
C TYR A 176 8.05 -4.21 13.59
N ASP A 177 7.80 -4.90 14.71
CA ASP A 177 6.70 -5.83 14.90
C ASP A 177 5.67 -5.28 15.91
N SER A 178 4.72 -6.10 16.33
CA SER A 178 3.75 -5.69 17.35
C SER A 178 4.34 -5.65 18.78
N HIS A 179 5.53 -6.20 19.00
CA HIS A 179 6.27 -6.24 20.26
C HIS A 179 7.36 -5.16 20.32
N MET A 180 6.96 -3.90 20.19
CA MET A 180 7.86 -2.75 20.32
C MET A 180 8.26 -2.46 21.77
N THR A 181 9.54 -2.16 21.98
CA THR A 181 10.07 -1.55 23.21
C THR A 181 9.47 -0.15 23.45
N PHE A 182 9.75 0.45 24.60
CA PHE A 182 9.30 1.82 24.87
C PHE A 182 9.82 2.84 23.84
N LEU A 183 11.11 2.77 23.47
CA LEU A 183 11.70 3.71 22.53
C LEU A 183 11.16 3.53 21.11
N GLU A 184 10.96 2.28 20.68
CA GLU A 184 10.34 1.98 19.38
C GLU A 184 8.88 2.47 19.34
N ARG A 185 8.11 2.30 20.43
CA ARG A 185 6.76 2.89 20.53
C ARG A 185 6.77 4.41 20.51
N LEU A 186 7.78 5.05 21.12
CA LEU A 186 7.92 6.50 21.12
C LEU A 186 8.22 7.02 19.70
N GLU A 187 9.16 6.40 18.99
CA GLU A 187 9.46 6.73 17.60
C GLU A 187 8.27 6.47 16.68
N ASN A 188 7.59 5.34 16.87
CA ASN A 188 6.38 5.00 16.11
C ASN A 188 5.27 6.04 16.35
N ALA A 189 4.98 6.39 17.60
CA ALA A 189 4.00 7.42 17.92
C ALA A 189 4.37 8.79 17.32
N PHE A 190 5.66 9.14 17.34
CA PHE A 190 6.16 10.36 16.73
C PHE A 190 5.93 10.39 15.22
N ILE A 191 6.25 9.32 14.48
CA ILE A 191 6.08 9.32 13.02
C ILE A 191 4.60 9.33 12.62
N TYR A 192 3.71 8.66 13.35
CA TYR A 192 2.26 8.77 13.13
C TYR A 192 1.76 10.22 13.33
N ALA A 193 2.23 10.89 14.39
CA ALA A 193 1.87 12.28 14.62
C ALA A 193 2.43 13.19 13.50
N ALA A 194 3.71 13.02 13.14
CA ALA A 194 4.35 13.78 12.07
C ALA A 194 3.65 13.60 10.72
N ASP A 195 3.27 12.36 10.38
CA ASP A 195 2.48 12.03 9.18
C ASP A 195 1.12 12.75 9.19
N TYR A 196 0.36 12.65 10.28
CA TYR A 196 -0.93 13.33 10.42
C TYR A 196 -0.80 14.86 10.25
N PHE A 197 0.17 15.48 10.93
CA PHE A 197 0.41 16.92 10.83
C PHE A 197 0.82 17.33 9.42
N TYR A 198 1.78 16.62 8.82
CA TYR A 198 2.24 16.93 7.48
C TYR A 198 1.11 16.75 6.45
N ARG A 199 0.36 15.65 6.55
CA ARG A 199 -0.78 15.38 5.66
C ARG A 199 -1.85 16.47 5.76
N THR A 200 -2.26 16.81 6.98
CA THR A 200 -3.38 17.73 7.25
C THR A 200 -3.06 19.17 6.90
N TYR A 201 -1.86 19.65 7.25
CA TYR A 201 -1.52 21.07 7.18
C TYR A 201 -0.58 21.44 6.03
N VAL A 202 0.03 20.47 5.35
CA VAL A 202 0.94 20.71 4.21
C VAL A 202 0.41 20.05 2.94
N PHE A 203 0.30 18.72 2.94
CA PHE A 203 -0.04 17.94 1.74
C PHE A 203 -1.44 18.24 1.19
N LEU A 204 -2.49 18.12 2.01
CA LEU A 204 -3.86 18.36 1.56
C LEU A 204 -4.10 19.82 1.12
N PRO A 205 -3.62 20.86 1.85
CA PRO A 205 -3.72 22.25 1.39
C PRO A 205 -2.94 22.52 0.09
N ALA A 206 -1.74 21.96 -0.07
CA ALA A 206 -0.97 22.09 -1.30
C ALA A 206 -1.68 21.44 -2.50
N THR A 207 -2.25 20.25 -2.28
CA THR A 207 -3.05 19.51 -3.27
C THR A 207 -4.32 20.30 -3.65
N ASP A 208 -5.08 20.78 -2.66
CA ASP A 208 -6.29 21.60 -2.90
C ASP A 208 -5.97 22.87 -3.72
N LYS A 209 -4.86 23.54 -3.39
CA LYS A 209 -4.38 24.72 -4.12
C LYS A 209 -4.10 24.39 -5.60
N GLN A 210 -3.44 23.27 -5.90
CA GLN A 210 -3.19 22.84 -7.28
C GLN A 210 -4.51 22.55 -8.01
N ILE A 211 -5.42 21.78 -7.40
CA ILE A 211 -6.70 21.41 -8.03
C ILE A 211 -7.53 22.65 -8.37
N ARG A 212 -7.57 23.65 -7.49
CA ARG A 212 -8.33 24.91 -7.69
C ARG A 212 -7.79 25.78 -8.83
N GLN A 213 -6.60 25.49 -9.37
CA GLN A 213 -6.10 26.17 -10.57
C GLN A 213 -6.90 25.76 -11.82
N ILE A 214 -7.54 24.58 -11.80
CA ILE A 214 -8.41 24.13 -12.88
C ILE A 214 -9.76 24.87 -12.77
N PRO A 215 -10.18 25.61 -13.81
CA PRO A 215 -11.40 26.43 -13.76
C PRO A 215 -12.66 25.65 -13.34
N ALA A 216 -12.78 24.39 -13.79
CA ALA A 216 -13.90 23.50 -13.44
C ALA A 216 -13.99 23.15 -11.95
N PHE A 217 -12.88 23.28 -11.21
CA PHE A 217 -12.79 22.89 -9.80
C PHE A 217 -12.63 24.09 -8.85
N LYS A 218 -12.56 25.32 -9.37
CA LYS A 218 -12.35 26.54 -8.57
C LYS A 218 -13.29 26.66 -7.37
N ASN A 219 -14.56 26.32 -7.57
CA ASN A 219 -15.64 26.46 -6.58
C ASN A 219 -15.97 25.16 -5.82
N MET A 220 -15.16 24.11 -5.96
CA MET A 220 -15.40 22.86 -5.23
C MET A 220 -15.17 23.03 -3.71
N PRO A 221 -15.81 22.20 -2.86
CA PRO A 221 -15.46 22.10 -1.44
C PRO A 221 -13.98 21.78 -1.22
N TYR A 222 -13.44 22.00 -0.04
CA TYR A 222 -12.06 21.59 0.28
C TYR A 222 -11.84 20.13 -0.09
N VAL A 223 -10.74 19.82 -0.79
CA VAL A 223 -10.48 18.46 -1.29
C VAL A 223 -10.46 17.42 -0.17
N GLY A 224 -9.98 17.79 1.02
CA GLY A 224 -9.99 16.94 2.21
C GLY A 224 -11.41 16.58 2.68
N SER A 225 -12.39 17.46 2.48
CA SER A 225 -13.79 17.17 2.80
C SER A 225 -14.49 16.34 1.73
N LEU A 226 -13.92 16.24 0.52
CA LEU A 226 -14.44 15.35 -0.52
C LEU A 226 -14.07 13.88 -0.23
N GLN A 227 -12.83 13.60 0.20
CA GLN A 227 -12.40 12.25 0.57
C GLN A 227 -13.17 11.72 1.79
N GLU A 228 -13.57 12.58 2.73
CA GLU A 228 -14.41 12.19 3.88
C GLU A 228 -15.79 11.67 3.45
N LYS A 229 -16.25 11.93 2.20
CA LYS A 229 -17.50 11.38 1.67
C LYS A 229 -17.37 9.92 1.19
N THR A 230 -16.20 9.32 1.33
CA THR A 230 -15.97 7.90 1.02
C THR A 230 -16.93 7.04 1.84
N MET A 231 -17.71 6.21 1.15
CA MET A 231 -18.70 5.36 1.80
C MET A 231 -18.04 4.13 2.43
N LEU A 232 -17.14 3.49 1.68
CA LEU A 232 -16.27 2.42 2.16
C LEU A 232 -14.95 2.42 1.40
N VAL A 233 -13.94 1.76 1.96
CA VAL A 233 -12.66 1.50 1.30
C VAL A 233 -12.42 0.01 1.12
N MET A 234 -11.72 -0.34 0.06
CA MET A 234 -11.19 -1.69 -0.17
C MET A 234 -9.68 -1.66 -0.05
N VAL A 235 -9.16 -2.48 0.87
CA VAL A 235 -7.75 -2.51 1.24
C VAL A 235 -7.15 -3.88 0.93
N ASN A 236 -5.96 -3.91 0.34
CA ASN A 236 -5.26 -5.15 0.02
C ASN A 236 -4.54 -5.72 1.25
N SER A 237 -5.33 -6.12 2.25
CA SER A 237 -4.83 -6.65 3.52
C SER A 237 -5.51 -7.97 3.88
N HIS A 238 -4.79 -8.84 4.59
CA HIS A 238 -5.32 -10.11 5.09
C HIS A 238 -4.65 -10.51 6.41
N HIS A 239 -5.43 -10.97 7.39
CA HIS A 239 -4.97 -11.29 8.75
C HIS A 239 -3.88 -12.39 8.83
N SER A 240 -3.74 -13.25 7.81
CA SER A 240 -2.66 -14.25 7.76
C SER A 240 -1.31 -13.67 7.34
N VAL A 241 -1.32 -12.47 6.74
CA VAL A 241 -0.12 -11.76 6.26
C VAL A 241 0.17 -10.52 7.09
N ASP A 242 -0.87 -9.79 7.46
CA ASP A 242 -0.83 -8.50 8.15
C ASP A 242 -0.97 -8.61 9.66
N LEU A 243 -0.65 -7.50 10.32
CA LEU A 243 -0.83 -7.36 11.76
C LEU A 243 -2.32 -7.20 12.10
N PRO A 244 -2.79 -7.78 13.21
CA PRO A 244 -4.16 -7.59 13.66
C PRO A 244 -4.35 -6.12 14.08
N GLU A 245 -5.22 -5.39 13.38
CA GLU A 245 -5.63 -4.04 13.75
C GLU A 245 -7.16 -3.88 13.76
N PRO A 246 -7.73 -3.03 14.64
CA PRO A 246 -9.15 -2.69 14.64
C PRO A 246 -9.54 -2.01 13.33
N THR A 247 -10.54 -2.56 12.66
CA THR A 247 -11.05 -2.01 11.40
C THR A 247 -12.54 -1.66 11.54
N PRO A 248 -13.00 -0.49 11.05
CA PRO A 248 -14.42 -0.17 11.03
C PRO A 248 -15.15 -1.00 9.96
N GLN A 249 -16.47 -1.09 10.05
CA GLN A 249 -17.29 -1.91 9.13
C GLN A 249 -17.20 -1.47 7.67
N ASN A 250 -16.93 -0.19 7.41
CA ASN A 250 -16.73 0.36 6.07
C ASN A 250 -15.29 0.20 5.55
N MET A 251 -14.47 -0.64 6.17
CA MET A 251 -13.19 -1.11 5.63
C MET A 251 -13.30 -2.56 5.21
N VAL A 252 -13.29 -2.80 3.90
CA VAL A 252 -13.40 -4.15 3.32
C VAL A 252 -12.01 -4.66 2.96
N GLN A 253 -11.57 -5.73 3.64
CA GLN A 253 -10.30 -6.39 3.34
C GLN A 253 -10.44 -7.34 2.15
N VAL A 254 -9.68 -7.05 1.10
CA VAL A 254 -9.65 -7.80 -0.18
C VAL A 254 -8.22 -8.25 -0.51
N GLY A 255 -7.45 -8.62 0.53
CA GLY A 255 -6.09 -9.12 0.39
C GLY A 255 -5.98 -10.27 -0.61
N GLY A 256 -5.14 -10.11 -1.63
CA GLY A 256 -4.93 -11.12 -2.67
C GLY A 256 -5.88 -11.02 -3.87
N LEU A 257 -6.66 -9.94 -3.99
CA LEU A 257 -7.56 -9.69 -5.13
C LEU A 257 -6.86 -9.84 -6.50
N GLN A 258 -5.59 -9.45 -6.60
CA GLN A 258 -4.81 -9.56 -7.84
C GLN A 258 -4.43 -10.99 -8.24
N ILE A 259 -4.60 -11.96 -7.33
CA ILE A 259 -4.15 -13.34 -7.52
C ILE A 259 -5.21 -14.10 -8.31
N MET A 260 -5.05 -14.09 -9.63
CA MET A 260 -5.94 -14.80 -10.54
C MET A 260 -5.59 -16.28 -10.64
N ASN A 261 -6.53 -17.09 -11.14
CA ASN A 261 -6.26 -18.49 -11.48
C ASN A 261 -5.08 -18.54 -12.47
N PRO A 262 -4.08 -19.40 -12.22
CA PRO A 262 -2.87 -19.41 -13.02
C PRO A 262 -3.16 -19.86 -14.45
N LYS A 263 -2.58 -19.15 -15.42
CA LYS A 263 -2.65 -19.50 -16.85
C LYS A 263 -1.50 -20.44 -17.23
N PRO A 264 -1.62 -21.21 -18.33
CA PRO A 264 -0.50 -21.99 -18.85
C PRO A 264 0.71 -21.09 -19.15
N LEU A 265 1.89 -21.53 -18.71
CA LEU A 265 3.13 -20.81 -18.98
C LEU A 265 3.55 -20.94 -20.46
N PRO A 266 4.25 -19.92 -21.01
CA PRO A 266 4.97 -20.08 -22.26
C PRO A 266 5.88 -21.30 -22.23
N GLU A 267 5.93 -22.03 -23.35
CA GLU A 267 6.59 -23.33 -23.45
C GLU A 267 8.08 -23.29 -23.11
N ASP A 268 8.77 -22.20 -23.46
CA ASP A 268 10.18 -21.98 -23.14
C ASP A 268 10.41 -21.83 -21.64
N ILE A 269 9.55 -21.05 -20.96
CA ILE A 269 9.59 -20.87 -19.50
C ILE A 269 9.28 -22.19 -18.79
N LYS A 270 8.24 -22.90 -19.24
CA LYS A 270 7.82 -24.17 -18.66
C LYS A 270 8.94 -25.22 -18.76
N LYS A 271 9.47 -25.44 -19.98
CA LYS A 271 10.60 -26.37 -20.20
C LYS A 271 11.81 -26.02 -19.35
N PHE A 272 12.11 -24.73 -19.24
CA PHE A 272 13.22 -24.27 -18.41
C PHE A 272 12.99 -24.60 -16.93
N ILE A 273 11.84 -24.27 -16.34
CA ILE A 273 11.48 -24.65 -14.96
C ILE A 273 11.56 -26.18 -14.77
N ASP A 274 11.03 -26.94 -15.73
CA ASP A 274 10.98 -28.40 -15.67
C ASP A 274 12.35 -29.08 -15.76
N SER A 275 13.32 -28.46 -16.44
CA SER A 275 14.69 -28.99 -16.56
C SER A 275 15.54 -28.82 -15.28
N GLY A 276 15.12 -28.00 -14.33
CA GLY A 276 15.82 -27.82 -13.06
C GLY A 276 15.77 -29.09 -12.19
N ARG A 277 16.94 -29.67 -11.86
CA ARG A 277 17.06 -30.93 -11.13
C ARG A 277 16.45 -30.85 -9.73
N LYS A 278 16.79 -29.80 -8.97
CA LYS A 278 16.24 -29.55 -7.62
C LYS A 278 15.05 -28.57 -7.63
N GLY A 279 14.77 -27.95 -8.77
CA GLY A 279 13.66 -27.01 -8.96
C GLY A 279 14.13 -25.70 -9.58
N ALA A 280 13.31 -24.66 -9.42
CA ALA A 280 13.59 -23.34 -9.96
C ALA A 280 13.30 -22.22 -8.94
N ILE A 281 13.90 -21.06 -9.20
CA ILE A 281 13.91 -19.88 -8.34
C ILE A 281 13.51 -18.68 -9.18
N LEU A 282 12.50 -17.94 -8.71
CA LEU A 282 12.12 -16.68 -9.34
C LEU A 282 12.88 -15.54 -8.67
N PHE A 283 13.39 -14.59 -9.46
CA PHE A 283 13.99 -13.35 -8.99
C PHE A 283 13.30 -12.17 -9.68
N SER A 284 12.63 -11.33 -8.89
CA SER A 284 11.94 -10.13 -9.38
C SER A 284 11.96 -9.01 -8.34
N LEU A 285 12.50 -7.84 -8.70
CA LEU A 285 12.46 -6.63 -7.87
C LEU A 285 11.20 -5.78 -8.08
N GLY A 286 10.21 -6.31 -8.80
CA GLY A 286 8.94 -5.64 -9.02
C GLY A 286 8.94 -4.70 -10.23
N THR A 287 8.04 -3.72 -10.20
CA THR A 287 7.79 -2.79 -11.31
C THR A 287 8.48 -1.45 -11.11
N ASN A 288 8.67 -1.05 -9.86
CA ASN A 288 9.16 0.28 -9.49
C ASN A 288 10.66 0.28 -9.15
N VAL A 289 11.20 -0.83 -8.62
CA VAL A 289 12.64 -1.06 -8.54
C VAL A 289 13.07 -1.86 -9.75
N ARG A 290 14.00 -1.32 -10.53
CA ARG A 290 14.52 -2.00 -11.71
C ARG A 290 15.77 -2.79 -11.35
N SER A 291 15.86 -4.03 -11.83
CA SER A 291 17.07 -4.84 -11.65
C SER A 291 18.27 -4.24 -12.38
N SER A 292 18.03 -3.49 -13.46
CA SER A 292 19.07 -2.72 -14.17
C SER A 292 19.78 -1.67 -13.30
N ASP A 293 19.14 -1.23 -12.22
CA ASP A 293 19.61 -0.08 -11.43
C ASP A 293 20.42 -0.52 -10.20
N LEU A 294 20.63 -1.84 -10.02
CA LEU A 294 21.47 -2.40 -8.95
C LEU A 294 22.96 -2.02 -9.07
N GLY A 295 23.40 -1.67 -10.28
CA GLY A 295 24.80 -1.43 -10.63
C GLY A 295 25.57 -2.71 -10.94
N ASP A 296 26.57 -2.59 -11.83
CA ASP A 296 27.34 -3.72 -12.39
C ASP A 296 27.98 -4.62 -11.32
N GLU A 297 28.47 -4.03 -10.23
CA GLU A 297 29.10 -4.78 -9.13
C GLU A 297 28.11 -5.74 -8.46
N ARG A 298 26.92 -5.25 -8.08
CA ARG A 298 25.89 -6.07 -7.43
C ARG A 298 25.31 -7.09 -8.39
N ILE A 299 25.10 -6.71 -9.65
CA ILE A 299 24.68 -7.65 -10.71
C ILE A 299 25.70 -8.79 -10.83
N ALA A 300 27.00 -8.48 -10.86
CA ALA A 300 28.06 -9.49 -10.89
C ALA A 300 28.02 -10.43 -9.67
N MET A 301 27.79 -9.89 -8.46
CA MET A 301 27.63 -10.70 -7.24
C MET A 301 26.46 -11.68 -7.34
N PHE A 302 25.28 -11.23 -7.81
CA PHE A 302 24.12 -12.11 -8.01
C PHE A 302 24.39 -13.18 -9.06
N LEU A 303 25.01 -12.81 -10.19
CA LEU A 303 25.36 -13.78 -11.23
C LEU A 303 26.36 -14.82 -10.72
N GLU A 304 27.34 -14.42 -9.92
CA GLU A 304 28.30 -15.35 -9.33
C GLU A 304 27.63 -16.28 -8.31
N ALA A 305 26.73 -15.76 -7.48
CA ALA A 305 25.96 -16.58 -6.55
C ALA A 305 25.11 -17.62 -7.31
N ILE A 306 24.44 -17.22 -8.40
CA ILE A 306 23.63 -18.11 -9.25
C ILE A 306 24.46 -19.26 -9.83
N ARG A 307 25.73 -19.03 -10.22
CA ARG A 307 26.62 -20.09 -10.73
C ARG A 307 26.88 -21.20 -9.71
N GLN A 308 26.81 -20.88 -8.42
CA GLN A 308 27.03 -21.84 -7.34
C GLN A 308 25.83 -22.75 -7.06
N PHE A 309 24.73 -22.57 -7.80
CA PHE A 309 23.52 -23.42 -7.71
C PHE A 309 23.22 -24.14 -9.03
N PRO A 310 24.13 -24.99 -9.56
CA PRO A 310 23.97 -25.62 -10.87
C PRO A 310 22.78 -26.60 -10.96
N ASP A 311 22.23 -27.01 -9.83
CA ASP A 311 21.05 -27.89 -9.75
C ASP A 311 19.70 -27.15 -9.82
N TYR A 312 19.73 -25.82 -9.69
CA TYR A 312 18.56 -24.96 -9.69
C TYR A 312 18.57 -24.04 -10.91
N ASN A 313 17.40 -23.86 -11.50
CA ASN A 313 17.19 -22.91 -12.59
C ASN A 313 16.65 -21.58 -12.06
N PHE A 314 17.20 -20.47 -12.53
CA PHE A 314 16.81 -19.13 -12.11
C PHE A 314 16.08 -18.40 -13.23
N LEU A 315 14.98 -17.75 -12.88
CA LEU A 315 14.26 -16.85 -13.77
C LEU A 315 14.38 -15.44 -13.20
N TRP A 316 15.09 -14.55 -13.88
CA TRP A 316 15.28 -13.18 -13.42
C TRP A 316 14.54 -12.20 -14.32
N LYS A 317 13.56 -11.49 -13.74
CA LYS A 317 12.93 -10.34 -14.39
C LYS A 317 13.93 -9.18 -14.43
N PHE A 318 14.29 -8.74 -15.62
CA PHE A 318 15.32 -7.72 -15.84
C PHE A 318 14.98 -6.83 -17.04
N GLU A 319 15.13 -5.52 -16.91
CA GLU A 319 14.60 -4.52 -17.85
C GLU A 319 15.45 -4.39 -19.13
N THR A 320 16.76 -4.63 -19.02
CA THR A 320 17.75 -4.52 -20.09
C THR A 320 18.50 -5.84 -20.32
N ASP A 321 19.26 -5.91 -21.41
CA ASP A 321 20.14 -7.06 -21.67
C ASP A 321 21.41 -6.96 -20.79
N LEU A 322 21.86 -8.09 -20.24
CA LEU A 322 23.10 -8.19 -19.47
C LEU A 322 24.36 -8.20 -20.37
N LYS A 323 24.52 -7.19 -21.24
CA LYS A 323 25.58 -7.17 -22.28
C LYS A 323 27.00 -7.23 -21.72
N ASN A 324 27.20 -6.70 -20.51
CA ASN A 324 28.51 -6.66 -19.85
C ASN A 324 28.82 -7.91 -19.02
N HIS A 325 27.90 -8.89 -18.97
CA HIS A 325 28.06 -10.07 -18.13
C HIS A 325 27.80 -11.38 -18.86
N ARG A 326 28.59 -12.40 -18.52
CA ARG A 326 28.36 -13.76 -19.00
C ARG A 326 27.21 -14.42 -18.22
N VAL A 327 26.04 -14.51 -18.83
CA VAL A 327 24.86 -15.16 -18.24
C VAL A 327 25.12 -16.66 -17.99
N PRO A 328 24.91 -17.18 -16.76
CA PRO A 328 25.01 -18.61 -16.45
C PRO A 328 23.99 -19.46 -17.23
N LYS A 329 24.33 -20.72 -17.54
CA LYS A 329 23.43 -21.63 -18.28
C LYS A 329 22.13 -21.95 -17.53
N ASN A 330 22.17 -21.89 -16.19
CA ASN A 330 21.03 -22.11 -15.31
C ASN A 330 20.25 -20.82 -15.01
N LEU A 331 20.40 -19.77 -15.84
CA LEU A 331 19.66 -18.51 -15.71
C LEU A 331 18.98 -18.14 -17.03
N ILE A 332 17.68 -17.83 -16.98
CA ILE A 332 17.01 -17.05 -18.02
C ILE A 332 16.73 -15.64 -17.53
N VAL A 333 16.93 -14.68 -18.41
CA VAL A 333 16.66 -13.25 -18.17
C VAL A 333 15.58 -12.79 -19.13
N LYS A 334 14.50 -12.19 -18.61
CA LYS A 334 13.40 -11.68 -19.43
C LYS A 334 12.88 -10.36 -18.88
N LYS A 335 12.44 -9.47 -19.77
CA LYS A 335 11.78 -8.20 -19.42
C LYS A 335 10.45 -8.39 -18.71
N PHE A 336 9.74 -9.45 -19.07
CA PHE A 336 8.46 -9.81 -18.49
C PHE A 336 8.45 -11.30 -18.14
N LEU A 337 7.94 -11.61 -16.94
CA LEU A 337 7.70 -12.95 -16.44
C LEU A 337 6.28 -12.99 -15.85
N PRO A 338 5.44 -13.98 -16.20
CA PRO A 338 4.11 -14.14 -15.60
C PRO A 338 4.25 -14.64 -14.16
N GLN A 339 4.56 -13.72 -13.24
CA GLN A 339 4.99 -14.01 -11.86
C GLN A 339 4.01 -14.92 -11.10
N ASN A 340 2.72 -14.59 -11.08
CA ASN A 340 1.69 -15.42 -10.44
C ASN A 340 1.66 -16.85 -11.00
N ASP A 341 1.74 -17.00 -12.33
CA ASP A 341 1.69 -18.30 -13.00
C ASP A 341 2.96 -19.13 -12.75
N ILE A 342 4.12 -18.46 -12.64
CA ILE A 342 5.39 -19.08 -12.29
C ILE A 342 5.35 -19.56 -10.83
N LEU A 343 4.95 -18.70 -9.90
CA LEU A 343 4.86 -19.04 -8.47
C LEU A 343 3.89 -20.21 -8.22
N ALA A 344 2.86 -20.36 -9.05
CA ALA A 344 1.95 -21.50 -9.02
C ALA A 344 2.59 -22.85 -9.40
N GLN A 345 3.77 -22.86 -10.03
CA GLN A 345 4.39 -24.11 -10.47
C GLN A 345 4.98 -24.90 -9.29
N PRO A 346 4.74 -26.22 -9.20
CA PRO A 346 5.23 -27.05 -8.09
C PRO A 346 6.75 -27.08 -7.92
N LYS A 347 7.49 -26.81 -9.01
CA LYS A 347 8.95 -26.78 -9.03
C LYS A 347 9.56 -25.46 -8.55
N ILE A 348 8.78 -24.40 -8.34
CA ILE A 348 9.29 -23.19 -7.70
C ILE A 348 9.55 -23.45 -6.21
N LYS A 349 10.80 -23.22 -5.81
CA LYS A 349 11.28 -23.48 -4.46
C LYS A 349 11.49 -22.22 -3.64
N LEU A 350 11.83 -21.12 -4.30
CA LEU A 350 12.16 -19.86 -3.66
C LEU A 350 11.77 -18.68 -4.56
N PHE A 351 11.36 -17.58 -3.93
CA PHE A 351 11.18 -16.30 -4.58
C PHE A 351 12.12 -15.25 -3.97
N ILE A 352 13.10 -14.78 -4.75
CA ILE A 352 13.92 -13.62 -4.42
C ILE A 352 13.13 -12.38 -4.87
N SER A 353 12.77 -11.53 -3.92
CA SER A 353 11.82 -10.44 -4.14
C SER A 353 12.24 -9.16 -3.44
N HIS A 354 11.84 -8.02 -3.97
CA HIS A 354 11.88 -6.75 -3.23
C HIS A 354 10.89 -6.67 -2.04
N SER A 355 10.07 -7.71 -1.82
CA SER A 355 9.04 -7.74 -0.77
C SER A 355 7.92 -6.71 -0.91
N GLY A 356 7.66 -6.22 -2.13
CA GLY A 356 6.43 -5.46 -2.40
C GLY A 356 5.18 -6.27 -2.09
N LEU A 357 4.10 -5.60 -1.72
CA LEU A 357 2.91 -6.25 -1.18
C LEU A 357 2.27 -7.29 -2.12
N LEU A 358 2.06 -6.94 -3.40
CA LEU A 358 1.45 -7.86 -4.36
C LEU A 358 2.27 -9.15 -4.49
N SER A 359 3.59 -9.01 -4.56
CA SER A 359 4.55 -10.11 -4.67
C SER A 359 4.57 -10.97 -3.41
N THR A 360 4.48 -10.35 -2.23
CA THR A 360 4.39 -11.05 -0.94
C THR A 360 3.10 -11.87 -0.82
N HIS A 361 1.97 -11.30 -1.28
CA HIS A 361 0.69 -12.00 -1.34
C HIS A 361 0.73 -13.18 -2.31
N GLU A 362 1.27 -13.01 -3.53
CA GLU A 362 1.41 -14.09 -4.51
C GLU A 362 2.31 -15.23 -3.97
N ALA A 363 3.45 -14.90 -3.36
CA ALA A 363 4.35 -15.88 -2.74
C ALA A 363 3.64 -16.68 -1.64
N THR A 364 2.93 -15.98 -0.76
CA THR A 364 2.18 -16.58 0.34
C THR A 364 1.06 -17.46 -0.19
N TRP A 365 0.29 -16.99 -1.16
CA TRP A 365 -0.81 -17.75 -1.76
C TRP A 365 -0.36 -19.07 -2.37
N HIS A 366 0.80 -19.08 -3.05
CA HIS A 366 1.35 -20.28 -3.67
C HIS A 366 2.27 -21.11 -2.75
N GLY A 367 2.46 -20.69 -1.50
CA GLY A 367 3.26 -21.45 -0.54
C GLY A 367 4.77 -21.44 -0.84
N VAL A 368 5.28 -20.37 -1.44
CA VAL A 368 6.69 -20.23 -1.86
C VAL A 368 7.43 -19.31 -0.87
N PRO A 369 8.44 -19.81 -0.13
CA PRO A 369 9.22 -18.99 0.78
C PRO A 369 10.05 -17.94 0.04
N MET A 370 10.51 -16.92 0.76
CA MET A 370 11.11 -15.72 0.16
C MET A 370 12.53 -15.42 0.63
N VAL A 371 13.30 -14.76 -0.23
CA VAL A 371 14.46 -13.97 0.17
C VAL A 371 14.14 -12.53 -0.21
N GLY A 372 13.99 -11.67 0.80
CA GLY A 372 13.55 -10.29 0.65
C GLY A 372 14.71 -9.31 0.55
N ILE A 373 14.60 -8.35 -0.38
CA ILE A 373 15.55 -7.25 -0.61
C ILE A 373 14.74 -5.93 -0.59
N PRO A 374 14.41 -5.35 0.58
CA PRO A 374 13.55 -4.18 0.64
C PRO A 374 14.32 -2.90 0.26
N PHE A 375 13.63 -1.97 -0.41
CA PHE A 375 14.14 -0.68 -0.84
C PHE A 375 13.34 0.48 -0.25
N PHE A 376 12.00 0.48 -0.28
CA PHE A 376 11.25 1.66 0.18
C PHE A 376 9.81 1.32 0.60
N ALA A 377 9.12 2.31 1.15
CA ALA A 377 7.72 2.25 1.56
C ALA A 377 7.40 1.01 2.41
N ASP A 378 6.41 0.22 2.01
CA ASP A 378 5.89 -0.94 2.74
C ASP A 378 6.78 -2.19 2.66
N GLN A 379 7.80 -2.20 1.80
CA GLN A 379 8.63 -3.39 1.55
C GLN A 379 9.34 -3.87 2.82
N TYR A 380 9.80 -2.93 3.64
CA TYR A 380 10.42 -3.17 4.94
C TYR A 380 9.47 -3.92 5.89
N ARG A 381 8.27 -3.38 6.09
CA ARG A 381 7.24 -3.99 6.95
C ARG A 381 6.75 -5.32 6.40
N ASN A 382 6.55 -5.45 5.09
CA ASN A 382 6.13 -6.72 4.47
C ASN A 382 7.17 -7.84 4.68
N LEU A 383 8.45 -7.50 4.56
CA LEU A 383 9.52 -8.45 4.84
C LEU A 383 9.57 -8.80 6.33
N GLU A 384 9.51 -7.81 7.21
CA GLU A 384 9.58 -8.02 8.67
C GLU A 384 8.50 -9.00 9.17
N LYS A 385 7.24 -8.81 8.72
CA LYS A 385 6.14 -9.77 8.97
C LYS A 385 6.44 -11.19 8.45
N SER A 386 7.20 -11.31 7.37
CA SER A 386 7.57 -12.60 6.77
C SER A 386 8.76 -13.26 7.48
N LEU A 387 9.67 -12.47 8.06
CA LEU A 387 10.75 -12.96 8.92
C LEU A 387 10.17 -13.55 10.22
N GLN A 388 9.23 -12.84 10.86
CA GLN A 388 8.55 -13.32 12.07
C GLN A 388 7.76 -14.61 11.85
N ALA A 389 7.10 -14.73 10.70
CA ALA A 389 6.43 -15.97 10.31
C ALA A 389 7.41 -17.10 9.97
N GLY A 390 8.72 -16.83 9.90
CA GLY A 390 9.77 -17.78 9.54
C GLY A 390 9.66 -18.25 8.09
N VAL A 391 9.08 -17.44 7.19
CA VAL A 391 8.86 -17.81 5.78
C VAL A 391 9.78 -17.04 4.82
N ALA A 392 10.65 -16.19 5.35
CA ALA A 392 11.58 -15.40 4.57
C ALA A 392 12.94 -15.22 5.27
N GLU A 393 13.93 -14.80 4.48
CA GLU A 393 15.20 -14.25 4.96
C GLU A 393 15.46 -12.88 4.34
N ARG A 394 16.27 -12.04 5.01
CA ARG A 394 16.60 -10.69 4.55
C ARG A 394 17.98 -10.64 3.89
N LEU A 395 18.05 -9.97 2.75
CA LEU A 395 19.30 -9.48 2.16
C LEU A 395 19.31 -7.96 2.15
N VAL A 396 20.37 -7.37 2.68
CA VAL A 396 20.57 -5.92 2.68
C VAL A 396 21.43 -5.56 1.46
N ILE A 397 20.80 -4.95 0.45
CA ILE A 397 21.44 -4.69 -0.85
C ILE A 397 22.74 -3.87 -0.76
N TRP A 398 22.85 -3.03 0.26
CA TRP A 398 24.00 -2.12 0.48
C TRP A 398 25.24 -2.81 1.05
N THR A 399 25.07 -3.95 1.72
CA THR A 399 26.17 -4.69 2.36
C THR A 399 26.25 -6.13 1.85
N VAL A 400 25.58 -6.40 0.72
CA VAL A 400 25.49 -7.72 0.12
C VAL A 400 26.85 -8.13 -0.44
N SER A 401 27.12 -9.43 -0.40
CA SER A 401 28.25 -10.06 -1.08
C SER A 401 27.78 -11.36 -1.71
N THR A 402 28.54 -11.91 -2.66
CA THR A 402 28.27 -13.23 -3.25
C THR A 402 28.06 -14.29 -2.16
N ASP A 403 28.93 -14.34 -1.16
CA ASP A 403 28.87 -15.33 -0.08
C ASP A 403 27.60 -15.18 0.76
N LYS A 404 27.19 -13.93 1.06
CA LYS A 404 25.92 -13.67 1.77
C LYS A 404 24.73 -14.12 0.94
N ILE A 405 24.71 -13.84 -0.37
CA ILE A 405 23.62 -14.29 -1.26
C ILE A 405 23.54 -15.81 -1.26
N VAL A 406 24.67 -16.50 -1.46
CA VAL A 406 24.73 -17.96 -1.47
C VAL A 406 24.29 -18.55 -0.13
N ALA A 407 24.81 -18.05 0.98
CA ALA A 407 24.45 -18.53 2.31
C ALA A 407 22.94 -18.36 2.58
N THR A 408 22.38 -17.19 2.26
CA THR A 408 20.95 -16.92 2.48
C THR A 408 20.05 -17.76 1.58
N ILE A 409 20.35 -17.88 0.29
CA ILE A 409 19.59 -18.74 -0.63
C ILE A 409 19.65 -20.20 -0.17
N ARG A 410 20.85 -20.67 0.20
CA ARG A 410 21.06 -22.05 0.66
C ARG A 410 20.26 -22.34 1.92
N LYS A 411 20.28 -21.44 2.90
CA LYS A 411 19.50 -21.56 4.14
C LYS A 411 18.02 -21.81 3.87
N VAL A 412 17.40 -21.01 3.00
CA VAL A 412 15.96 -21.15 2.69
C VAL A 412 15.65 -22.40 1.87
N LEU A 413 16.57 -22.85 1.02
CA LEU A 413 16.38 -24.04 0.18
C LEU A 413 16.63 -25.37 0.92
N GLU A 414 17.51 -25.38 1.91
CA GLU A 414 17.91 -26.60 2.63
C GLU A 414 17.11 -26.84 3.92
N ASP A 415 16.55 -25.79 4.53
CA ASP A 415 15.63 -25.93 5.67
C ASP A 415 14.17 -26.01 5.20
N ASP A 416 13.63 -27.23 5.18
CA ASP A 416 12.22 -27.50 4.84
C ASP A 416 11.22 -26.73 5.74
N GLY A 417 11.65 -26.27 6.92
CA GLY A 417 10.85 -25.46 7.83
C GLY A 417 10.27 -24.21 7.17
N TYR A 418 11.01 -23.54 6.28
CA TYR A 418 10.50 -22.36 5.55
C TYR A 418 9.30 -22.74 4.67
N ARG A 419 9.41 -23.85 3.94
CA ARG A 419 8.34 -24.32 3.05
C ARG A 419 7.14 -24.84 3.84
N VAL A 420 7.37 -25.52 4.96
CA VAL A 420 6.29 -25.99 5.86
C VAL A 420 5.52 -24.80 6.43
N ARG A 421 6.20 -23.80 7.00
CA ARG A 421 5.56 -22.60 7.54
C ARG A 421 4.85 -21.79 6.46
N MET A 422 5.43 -21.66 5.26
CA MET A 422 4.79 -20.92 4.17
C MET A 422 3.55 -21.65 3.63
N LYS A 423 3.54 -22.98 3.59
CA LYS A 423 2.34 -23.76 3.26
C LYS A 423 1.23 -23.59 4.32
N ALA A 424 1.59 -23.57 5.60
CA ALA A 424 0.62 -23.31 6.67
C ALA A 424 0.02 -21.89 6.52
N ARG A 425 0.86 -20.88 6.26
CA ARG A 425 0.41 -19.50 5.99
C ARG A 425 -0.45 -19.40 4.73
N SER A 426 -0.09 -20.13 3.67
CA SER A 426 -0.86 -20.25 2.43
C SER A 426 -2.26 -20.81 2.69
N ALA A 427 -2.35 -21.88 3.48
CA ALA A 427 -3.64 -22.47 3.86
C ALA A 427 -4.53 -21.45 4.57
N LEU A 428 -4.00 -20.72 5.55
CA LEU A 428 -4.71 -19.65 6.24
C LEU A 428 -5.12 -18.50 5.31
N PHE A 429 -4.29 -18.15 4.33
CA PHE A 429 -4.62 -17.08 3.39
C PHE A 429 -5.74 -17.48 2.42
N ARG A 430 -5.79 -18.76 2.04
CA ARG A 430 -6.75 -19.28 1.06
C ARG A 430 -8.07 -19.70 1.69
N ASP A 431 -8.06 -20.00 2.99
CA ASP A 431 -9.24 -20.40 3.75
C ASP A 431 -10.11 -19.17 4.09
N GLN A 432 -10.92 -18.75 3.13
CA GLN A 432 -11.85 -17.64 3.24
C GLN A 432 -13.20 -18.04 2.64
N PRO A 433 -14.33 -17.54 3.17
CA PRO A 433 -15.67 -17.91 2.68
C PRO A 433 -15.90 -17.47 1.23
N GLU A 434 -15.25 -16.38 0.82
CA GLU A 434 -15.36 -15.77 -0.50
C GLU A 434 -13.97 -15.50 -1.05
N ARG A 435 -13.80 -15.58 -2.37
CA ARG A 435 -12.59 -15.07 -3.01
C ARG A 435 -12.52 -13.54 -2.86
N PRO A 436 -11.32 -12.96 -2.67
CA PRO A 436 -11.18 -11.52 -2.46
C PRO A 436 -11.79 -10.63 -3.56
N LEU A 437 -11.70 -11.06 -4.83
CA LEU A 437 -12.31 -10.35 -5.96
C LEU A 437 -13.85 -10.40 -5.91
N GLU A 438 -14.44 -11.55 -5.61
CA GLU A 438 -15.91 -11.68 -5.49
C GLU A 438 -16.45 -10.82 -4.34
N ARG A 439 -15.74 -10.78 -3.22
CA ARG A 439 -16.04 -9.89 -2.09
C ARG A 439 -16.06 -8.43 -2.52
N ALA A 440 -15.05 -7.99 -3.27
CA ALA A 440 -14.98 -6.62 -3.79
C ALA A 440 -16.19 -6.31 -4.69
N LEU A 441 -16.51 -7.20 -5.64
CA LEU A 441 -17.65 -7.01 -6.54
C LEU A 441 -18.99 -6.95 -5.79
N TRP A 442 -19.18 -7.79 -4.77
CA TRP A 442 -20.38 -7.76 -3.96
C TRP A 442 -20.56 -6.44 -3.22
N TRP A 443 -19.47 -5.90 -2.65
CA TRP A 443 -19.52 -4.61 -1.95
C TRP A 443 -19.76 -3.44 -2.91
N ILE A 444 -19.22 -3.47 -4.13
CA ILE A 444 -19.55 -2.47 -5.16
C ILE A 444 -21.04 -2.55 -5.53
N ASP A 445 -21.58 -3.76 -5.74
CA ASP A 445 -23.00 -3.95 -6.01
C ASP A 445 -23.85 -3.50 -4.81
N TRP A 446 -23.36 -3.66 -3.58
CA TRP A 446 -24.01 -3.13 -2.37
C TRP A 446 -24.04 -1.60 -2.36
N CYS A 447 -22.94 -0.95 -2.72
CA CYS A 447 -22.86 0.51 -2.83
C CYS A 447 -23.86 1.06 -3.85
N LEU A 448 -23.96 0.40 -5.00
CA LEU A 448 -24.90 0.76 -6.06
C LEU A 448 -26.37 0.55 -5.68
N ARG A 449 -26.65 -0.44 -4.80
CA ARG A 449 -28.00 -0.68 -4.26
C ARG A 449 -28.38 0.28 -3.14
N HIS A 450 -27.39 0.79 -2.40
CA HIS A 450 -27.61 1.62 -1.22
C HIS A 450 -26.81 2.93 -1.28
N PRO A 451 -27.02 3.77 -2.31
CA PRO A 451 -26.15 4.93 -2.58
C PRO A 451 -26.17 6.03 -1.51
N LYS A 452 -27.09 5.95 -0.54
CA LYS A 452 -27.27 6.91 0.56
C LYS A 452 -27.07 6.28 1.94
N ALA A 453 -26.50 5.09 2.03
CA ALA A 453 -26.32 4.42 3.32
C ALA A 453 -25.26 5.12 4.17
N GLU A 454 -25.67 5.63 5.33
CA GLU A 454 -24.74 6.22 6.32
C GLU A 454 -24.41 5.28 7.48
N THR A 455 -25.21 4.21 7.69
CA THR A 455 -25.13 3.35 8.88
C THR A 455 -23.83 2.56 9.02
N ILE A 456 -23.13 2.31 7.92
CA ILE A 456 -21.84 1.60 7.91
C ILE A 456 -20.66 2.52 8.25
N ARG A 457 -20.87 3.85 8.25
CA ARG A 457 -19.79 4.82 8.40
C ARG A 457 -19.43 4.99 9.87
N SER A 458 -18.13 4.99 10.16
CA SER A 458 -17.66 5.32 11.50
C SER A 458 -17.99 6.77 11.87
N PRO A 459 -18.50 7.04 13.08
CA PRO A 459 -18.72 8.41 13.54
C PRO A 459 -17.39 9.17 13.76
N THR A 460 -16.26 8.47 13.86
CA THR A 460 -14.98 9.12 14.21
C THR A 460 -14.46 10.09 13.15
N VAL A 461 -14.85 9.92 11.87
CA VAL A 461 -14.56 10.89 10.79
C VAL A 461 -15.03 12.29 11.20
N ARG A 462 -16.23 12.39 11.78
CA ARG A 462 -16.83 13.68 12.15
C ARG A 462 -16.33 14.20 13.50
N LEU A 463 -15.85 13.31 14.38
CA LEU A 463 -15.36 13.67 15.71
C LEU A 463 -13.96 14.31 15.65
N GLY A 464 -13.13 13.87 14.69
CA GLY A 464 -11.71 14.21 14.63
C GLY A 464 -10.89 13.55 15.75
N PRO A 465 -9.55 13.54 15.62
CA PRO A 465 -8.68 12.74 16.49
C PRO A 465 -8.71 13.15 17.96
N TRP A 466 -8.95 14.43 18.27
CA TRP A 466 -8.99 14.92 19.66
C TRP A 466 -10.11 14.28 20.49
N LYS A 467 -11.30 14.17 19.88
CA LYS A 467 -12.48 13.60 20.54
C LYS A 467 -12.52 12.08 20.40
N SER A 468 -12.15 11.54 19.23
CA SER A 468 -12.18 10.08 19.02
C SER A 468 -11.22 9.35 19.96
N GLU A 469 -10.07 9.93 20.29
CA GLU A 469 -9.10 9.37 21.22
C GLU A 469 -9.30 9.83 22.68
N LEU A 470 -10.38 10.56 22.95
CA LEU A 470 -10.71 11.12 24.28
C LEU A 470 -9.55 11.93 24.88
N TYR A 471 -8.75 12.61 24.06
CA TYR A 471 -7.65 13.42 24.58
C TYR A 471 -8.18 14.56 25.46
N ASP A 472 -9.38 15.08 25.18
CA ASP A 472 -10.07 16.15 25.92
C ASP A 472 -10.42 15.70 27.34
N VAL A 473 -10.96 14.49 27.45
CA VAL A 473 -11.23 13.85 28.73
C VAL A 473 -9.93 13.53 29.47
N LYS A 474 -8.93 12.93 28.80
CA LYS A 474 -7.62 12.61 29.41
C LYS A 474 -6.93 13.86 29.97
N LEU A 475 -6.93 14.96 29.22
CA LEU A 475 -6.37 16.24 29.65
C LEU A 475 -7.10 16.79 30.88
N LEU A 476 -8.45 16.77 30.88
CA LEU A 476 -9.23 17.20 32.04
C LEU A 476 -8.87 16.38 33.30
N LEU A 477 -8.78 15.05 33.18
CA LEU A 477 -8.44 14.17 34.31
C LEU A 477 -7.04 14.46 34.87
N VAL A 478 -6.05 14.72 34.01
CA VAL A 478 -4.70 15.13 34.44
C VAL A 478 -4.74 16.47 35.18
N LEU A 479 -5.45 17.46 34.64
CA LEU A 479 -5.56 18.79 35.27
C LEU A 479 -6.26 18.71 36.64
N VAL A 480 -7.36 17.97 36.74
CA VAL A 480 -8.07 17.75 38.02
C VAL A 480 -7.16 17.06 39.03
N THR A 481 -6.42 16.03 38.62
CA THR A 481 -5.47 15.34 39.49
C THR A 481 -4.36 16.27 39.99
N LEU A 482 -3.79 17.10 39.12
CA LEU A 482 -2.79 18.11 39.50
C LEU A 482 -3.35 19.13 40.49
N LEU A 483 -4.57 19.61 40.28
CA LEU A 483 -5.24 20.55 41.19
C LEU A 483 -5.46 19.93 42.58
N VAL A 484 -5.90 18.67 42.65
CA VAL A 484 -6.05 17.94 43.91
C VAL A 484 -4.71 17.79 44.62
N VAL A 485 -3.65 17.39 43.92
CA VAL A 485 -2.30 17.25 44.48
C VAL A 485 -1.77 18.59 45.02
N ILE A 486 -1.97 19.69 44.27
CA ILE A 486 -1.59 21.03 44.71
C ILE A 486 -2.41 21.46 45.93
N GLY A 487 -3.72 21.19 45.93
CA GLY A 487 -4.62 21.46 47.05
C GLY A 487 -4.19 20.75 48.33
N ILE A 488 -3.87 19.46 48.24
CA ILE A 488 -3.34 18.66 49.35
C ILE A 488 -2.01 19.24 49.85
N LYS A 489 -1.06 19.55 48.95
CA LYS A 489 0.22 20.17 49.34
C LYS A 489 0.04 21.51 50.05
N ARG A 490 -0.90 22.35 49.60
CA ARG A 490 -1.24 23.62 50.25
C ARG A 490 -1.90 23.42 51.61
N ALA A 491 -2.82 22.47 51.75
CA ALA A 491 -3.44 22.12 53.02
C ALA A 491 -2.40 21.64 54.04
N ILE A 492 -1.49 20.74 53.64
CA ILE A 492 -0.39 20.25 54.49
C ILE A 492 0.52 21.42 54.92
N ARG A 493 0.92 22.31 53.99
CA ARG A 493 1.74 23.50 54.32
C ARG A 493 1.00 24.48 55.24
N GLY A 494 -0.30 24.68 55.03
CA GLY A 494 -1.15 25.53 55.85
C GLY A 494 -1.39 24.98 57.26
N CYS A 495 -1.46 23.65 57.42
CA CYS A 495 -1.47 22.99 58.73
C CYS A 495 -0.10 23.09 59.43
N GLY A 496 1.01 22.95 58.69
CA GLY A 496 2.36 23.12 59.24
C GLY A 496 2.67 24.54 59.71
N SER A 497 2.20 25.58 59.01
CA SER A 497 2.39 26.97 59.44
C SER A 497 1.49 27.38 60.62
N ARG A 498 0.28 26.82 60.74
CA ARG A 498 -0.58 27.02 61.91
C ARG A 498 -0.05 26.33 63.18
N GLY A 499 0.65 25.20 63.05
CA GLY A 499 1.33 24.55 64.18
C GLY A 499 2.53 25.33 64.72
N ALA A 500 3.28 26.02 63.85
CA ALA A 500 4.43 26.85 64.26
C ALA A 500 4.01 28.17 64.95
N GLY A 501 2.87 28.75 64.57
CA GLY A 501 2.36 29.99 65.19
C GLY A 501 1.87 29.82 66.64
N VAL A 502 1.43 28.62 67.02
CA VAL A 502 1.00 28.32 68.40
C VAL A 502 2.21 28.04 69.31
N ALA A 503 3.32 27.52 68.77
CA ALA A 503 4.55 27.32 69.53
C ALA A 503 5.30 28.63 69.83
N ALA A 504 5.16 29.67 68.99
CA ALA A 504 5.84 30.96 69.17
C ALA A 504 5.11 31.92 70.14
N SER A 505 3.86 31.64 70.55
CA SER A 505 3.17 32.42 71.60
C SER A 505 3.26 31.78 73.00
N ALA A 506 4.06 30.72 73.15
CA ALA A 506 4.23 29.95 74.38
C ALA A 506 5.70 29.91 74.87
N ALA A 507 6.56 30.81 74.37
CA ALA A 507 7.94 30.98 74.78
C ALA A 507 8.17 32.39 75.36
#